data_AF-A0A9N9JL77-F1
#
_entry.id   AF-A0A9N9JL77-F1
#
_cell.length_a   1.000
_cell.length_b   1.000
_cell.length_c   1.000
_cell.angle_alpha   90.00
_cell.angle_beta   90.00
_cell.angle_gamma   90.00
#
_symmetry.space_group_name_H-M   'P 1'
#
loop_
_entity.id
_entity.type
_entity.pdbx_description
1 polymer ?
#
loop_
_entity_poly.entity_id
_entity_poly.type
_entity_poly.pdbx_seq_one_letter_code
_entity_poly.pdbx_strand_id
1 'polypeptide(L)'
;MKELIYNRSNSKRQPRAQNGFVLFRKDLNAFIKDSKLTIGDVSRLACKLWNGNPSCKLWENINVNEIKLFYNKLAEIAKKVHGRSFPGYKYSPKRKKLHYANSHYANLHCYEPYYYSNSSYVFEQNQRPIKNF
;
A
#
# COMPACT_ATOMS: atom_id res chain seq x y z
N MET A 1 18.51 11.15 17.44
CA MET A 1 17.60 11.56 16.33
C MET A 1 17.73 10.72 15.04
N LYS A 2 18.94 10.39 14.55
CA LYS A 2 19.13 9.62 13.29
C LYS A 2 18.48 8.23 13.27
N GLU A 3 18.46 7.54 14.41
CA GLU A 3 17.93 6.16 14.54
C GLU A 3 16.39 6.07 14.52
N LEU A 4 15.66 7.16 14.80
CA LEU A 4 14.19 7.12 14.85
C LEU A 4 13.53 7.13 13.46
N ILE A 5 14.23 7.62 12.44
CA ILE A 5 13.68 7.80 11.08
C ILE A 5 14.01 6.60 10.18
N TYR A 6 15.08 5.86 10.47
CA TYR A 6 15.59 4.79 9.62
C TYR A 6 15.56 3.44 10.30
N ASN A 7 14.74 2.53 9.78
CA ASN A 7 14.87 1.12 10.14
C ASN A 7 16.22 0.63 9.61
N ARG A 8 17.05 0.10 10.51
CA ARG A 8 18.31 -0.60 10.20
C ARG A 8 17.98 -1.88 9.41
N SER A 9 17.70 -1.74 8.12
CA SER A 9 17.66 -2.90 7.24
C SER A 9 19.11 -3.36 7.01
N ASN A 10 19.40 -4.66 7.11
CA ASN A 10 20.70 -5.29 6.74
C ASN A 10 21.09 -5.10 5.26
N SER A 11 20.39 -4.24 4.53
CA SER A 11 20.72 -3.84 3.17
C SER A 11 21.83 -2.79 3.22
N LYS A 12 22.91 -3.02 2.47
CA LYS A 12 23.99 -2.04 2.20
C LYS A 12 23.50 -0.73 1.54
N ARG A 13 22.20 -0.59 1.26
CA ARG A 13 21.60 0.57 0.61
C ARG A 13 20.93 1.49 1.62
N GLN A 14 21.13 2.79 1.39
CA GLN A 14 20.46 3.86 2.11
C GLN A 14 18.93 3.69 2.02
N PRO A 15 18.19 3.76 3.15
CA PRO A 15 16.75 3.50 3.11
C PRO A 15 15.99 4.71 2.52
N ARG A 16 14.75 4.46 2.13
CA ARG A 16 13.84 5.52 1.65
C ARG A 16 13.36 6.38 2.82
N ALA A 17 13.13 7.67 2.56
CA ALA A 17 12.36 8.50 3.46
C ALA A 17 10.98 7.85 3.68
N GLN A 18 10.51 7.84 4.92
CA GLN A 18 9.24 7.20 5.27
C GLN A 18 8.08 8.16 4.96
N ASN A 19 7.00 7.65 4.37
CA ASN A 19 5.78 8.43 4.15
C ASN A 19 4.85 8.39 5.38
N GLY A 20 3.77 9.18 5.35
CA GLY A 20 2.85 9.30 6.48
C GLY A 20 2.23 7.97 6.91
N PHE A 21 1.74 7.18 5.96
CA PHE A 21 1.18 5.86 6.25
C PHE A 21 2.19 4.91 6.92
N VAL A 22 3.44 4.90 6.44
CA VAL A 22 4.48 4.03 7.02
C VAL A 22 4.83 4.46 8.44
N LEU A 23 4.87 5.77 8.71
CA LEU A 23 5.06 6.29 10.06
C LEU A 23 3.89 5.89 10.98
N PHE A 24 2.65 6.09 10.53
CA PHE A 24 1.45 5.68 11.24
C PHE A 24 1.44 4.18 11.57
N ARG A 25 1.72 3.33 10.58
CA ARG A 25 1.75 1.87 10.78
C ARG A 25 2.82 1.45 11.78
N LYS A 26 3.98 2.12 11.81
CA LYS A 26 5.04 1.85 12.78
C LYS A 26 4.62 2.24 14.19
N ASP A 27 4.00 3.41 14.33
CA ASP A 27 3.48 3.87 15.62
C ASP A 27 2.38 2.93 16.14
N LEU A 28 1.43 2.55 15.27
CA LEU A 28 0.43 1.54 15.58
C LEU A 28 1.06 0.21 16.01
N ASN A 29 2.09 -0.26 15.30
CA ASN A 29 2.80 -1.48 15.65
C ASN A 29 3.52 -1.39 17.00
N ALA A 30 4.03 -0.21 17.37
CA ALA A 30 4.64 0.03 18.67
C ALA A 30 3.57 0.05 19.78
N PHE A 31 2.42 0.67 19.51
CA PHE A 31 1.29 0.74 20.44
C PHE A 31 0.71 -0.65 20.77
N ILE A 32 0.64 -1.56 19.79
CA ILE A 32 0.09 -2.91 19.98
C ILE A 32 1.17 -4.00 20.09
N LYS A 33 2.39 -3.63 20.47
CA LYS A 33 3.55 -4.54 20.47
C LYS A 33 3.36 -5.81 21.31
N ASP A 34 2.58 -5.70 22.40
CA ASP A 34 2.29 -6.84 23.30
C ASP A 34 1.06 -7.65 22.88
N SER A 35 0.43 -7.30 21.75
CA SER A 35 -0.66 -8.08 21.18
C SER A 35 -0.13 -9.34 20.48
N LYS A 36 -0.95 -10.40 20.41
CA LYS A 36 -0.64 -11.62 19.63
C LYS A 36 -0.79 -11.42 18.11
N LEU A 37 -0.84 -10.18 17.63
CA LEU A 37 -1.07 -9.87 16.22
C LEU A 37 0.22 -10.01 15.40
N THR A 38 0.09 -10.57 14.20
CA THR A 38 1.22 -10.65 13.28
C THR A 38 1.47 -9.29 12.61
N ILE A 39 2.67 -9.08 12.07
CA ILE A 39 3.01 -7.89 11.26
C ILE A 39 2.02 -7.69 10.09
N GLY A 40 1.53 -8.80 9.52
CA GLY A 40 0.52 -8.79 8.48
C GLY A 40 -0.81 -8.23 8.98
N ASP A 41 -1.25 -8.64 10.17
CA ASP A 41 -2.50 -8.16 10.78
C ASP A 41 -2.43 -6.67 11.11
N VAL A 42 -1.32 -6.23 11.71
CA VAL A 42 -1.08 -4.80 11.97
C VAL A 42 -1.12 -3.99 10.68
N SER A 43 -0.57 -4.52 9.58
CA SER A 43 -0.58 -3.82 8.29
C SER A 43 -1.98 -3.73 7.68
N ARG A 44 -2.80 -4.78 7.80
CA ARG A 44 -4.21 -4.76 7.37
C ARG A 44 -5.03 -3.79 8.22
N LEU A 45 -4.83 -3.80 9.53
CA LEU A 45 -5.48 -2.88 10.45
C LEU A 45 -5.11 -1.43 10.13
N ALA A 46 -3.83 -1.13 9.97
CA ALA A 46 -3.34 0.20 9.58
C ALA A 46 -3.99 0.67 8.28
N CYS A 47 -4.12 -0.20 7.27
CA CYS A 47 -4.77 0.14 6.01
C CYS A 47 -6.25 0.53 6.21
N LYS A 48 -6.99 -0.25 7.01
CA LYS A 48 -8.40 0.04 7.33
C LYS A 48 -8.56 1.38 8.07
N LEU A 49 -7.71 1.63 9.06
CA LEU A 49 -7.71 2.86 9.85
C LEU A 49 -7.33 4.08 9.00
N TRP A 50 -6.27 3.95 8.20
CA TRP A 50 -5.80 5.03 7.33
C TRP A 50 -6.82 5.42 6.27
N ASN A 51 -7.57 4.46 5.72
CA ASN A 51 -8.60 4.76 4.73
C ASN A 51 -9.92 5.24 5.34
N GLY A 52 -10.03 5.26 6.68
CA GLY A 52 -11.22 5.74 7.38
C GLY A 52 -12.44 4.85 7.18
N ASN A 53 -12.26 3.52 7.20
CA ASN A 53 -13.39 2.61 7.08
C ASN A 53 -14.30 2.72 8.33
N PRO A 54 -15.56 3.16 8.18
CA PRO A 54 -16.45 3.50 9.30
C PRO A 54 -16.97 2.29 10.08
N SER A 55 -16.75 1.06 9.62
CA SER A 55 -17.27 -0.15 10.29
C SER A 55 -16.58 -0.50 11.62
N CYS A 56 -15.56 0.27 12.04
CA CYS A 56 -14.89 0.05 13.33
C CYS A 56 -15.43 1.01 14.39
N LYS A 57 -16.39 0.54 15.20
CA LYS A 57 -16.96 1.29 16.34
C LYS A 57 -15.92 1.86 17.31
N LEU A 58 -14.72 1.27 17.35
CA LEU A 58 -13.63 1.70 18.21
C LEU A 58 -13.07 3.09 17.84
N TRP A 59 -13.41 3.64 16.67
CA TRP A 59 -12.83 4.88 16.13
C TRP A 59 -13.90 5.88 15.64
N GLU A 60 -15.16 5.72 16.07
CA GLU A 60 -16.29 6.59 15.68
C GLU A 60 -16.05 8.07 16.02
N ASN A 61 -15.22 8.34 17.03
CA ASN A 61 -14.86 9.69 17.48
C ASN A 61 -13.53 10.21 16.92
N ILE A 62 -12.92 9.53 15.95
CA ILE A 62 -11.57 9.87 15.47
C ILE A 62 -11.61 10.49 14.08
N ASN A 63 -11.10 11.72 14.00
CA ASN A 63 -10.93 12.44 12.75
C ASN A 63 -9.74 11.89 11.95
N VAL A 64 -10.02 10.99 11.01
CA VAL A 64 -9.02 10.37 10.13
C VAL A 64 -8.20 11.41 9.35
N ASN A 65 -8.81 12.56 9.01
CA ASN A 65 -8.12 13.62 8.29
C ASN A 65 -7.06 14.31 9.15
N GLU A 66 -7.31 14.49 10.45
CA GLU A 66 -6.32 15.04 11.38
C GLU A 66 -5.14 14.08 11.57
N ILE A 67 -5.41 12.78 11.69
CA ILE A 67 -4.36 11.75 11.74
C ILE A 67 -3.50 11.82 10.48
N LYS A 68 -4.12 11.83 9.30
CA LYS A 68 -3.40 11.96 8.02
C LYS A 68 -2.56 13.22 7.98
N LEU A 69 -3.13 14.36 8.39
CA LEU A 69 -2.44 15.65 8.40
C LEU A 69 -1.21 15.61 9.31
N PHE A 70 -1.34 15.08 10.52
CA PHE A 70 -0.24 14.92 11.46
C PHE A 70 0.88 14.06 10.87
N TYR A 71 0.56 12.87 10.36
CA TYR A 71 1.56 11.97 9.80
C TYR A 71 2.17 12.47 8.49
N ASN A 72 1.43 13.24 7.69
CA ASN A 72 1.97 13.89 6.50
C ASN A 72 2.96 15.01 6.89
N LYS A 73 2.69 15.80 7.93
CA LYS A 73 3.67 16.75 8.47
C LYS A 73 4.95 16.06 8.94
N LEU A 74 4.83 14.92 9.63
CA LEU A 74 5.99 14.11 10.01
C LEU A 74 6.75 13.56 8.80
N ALA A 75 6.05 13.14 7.75
CA ALA A 75 6.66 12.66 6.52
C ALA A 75 7.47 13.76 5.80
N GLU A 76 6.97 14.99 5.78
CA GLU A 76 7.70 16.14 5.23
C GLU A 76 8.99 16.44 6.03
N ILE A 77 8.92 16.36 7.36
CA ILE A 77 10.13 16.46 8.21
C ILE A 77 11.10 15.32 7.89
N ALA A 78 10.61 14.09 7.80
CA ALA A 78 11.43 12.93 7.46
C ALA A 78 12.11 13.08 6.09
N LYS A 79 11.42 13.64 5.10
CA LYS A 79 11.96 13.95 3.77
C LYS A 79 13.07 15.01 3.84
N LYS A 80 12.86 16.09 4.59
CA LYS A 80 13.88 17.15 4.79
C LYS A 80 15.13 16.59 5.48
N VAL A 81 14.96 15.78 6.53
CA VAL A 81 16.06 15.13 7.24
C VAL A 81 16.78 14.11 6.33
N HIS A 82 16.03 13.35 5.53
CA HIS A 82 16.58 12.43 4.52
C HIS A 82 17.49 13.16 3.54
N GLY A 83 17.02 14.26 2.94
CA GLY A 83 17.80 15.02 1.96
C GLY A 83 19.11 15.58 2.52
N ARG A 84 19.13 15.97 3.80
CA ARG A 84 20.37 16.41 4.49
C ARG A 84 21.28 15.25 4.87
N SER A 85 20.72 14.09 5.21
CA SER A 85 21.49 12.93 5.67
C SER A 85 22.09 12.12 4.52
N PHE A 86 21.43 12.17 3.35
CA PHE A 86 21.80 11.42 2.15
C PHE A 86 21.79 12.35 0.93
N PRO A 87 22.71 13.33 0.87
CA PRO A 87 22.82 14.21 -0.29
C PRO A 87 23.07 13.39 -1.55
N GLY A 88 22.40 13.73 -2.65
CA GLY A 88 22.50 12.99 -3.92
C GLY A 88 21.79 11.64 -3.93
N TYR A 89 20.97 11.31 -2.92
CA TYR A 89 20.18 10.08 -2.93
C TYR A 89 19.30 9.98 -4.18
N LYS A 90 19.41 8.84 -4.88
CA LYS A 90 18.57 8.50 -6.03
C LYS A 90 17.83 7.20 -5.77
N TYR A 91 16.51 7.24 -5.91
CA TYR A 91 15.69 6.04 -5.81
C TYR A 91 15.99 5.10 -6.98
N SER A 92 16.49 3.89 -6.67
CA SER A 92 16.81 2.85 -7.66
C SER A 92 16.37 1.46 -7.14
N PRO A 93 15.11 1.07 -7.39
CA PRO A 93 14.62 -0.24 -6.96
C PRO A 93 15.37 -1.36 -7.70
N LYS A 94 15.68 -2.46 -7.00
CA LYS A 94 16.19 -3.67 -7.66
C LYS A 94 15.09 -4.23 -8.56
N ARG A 95 15.27 -4.15 -9.88
CA ARG A 95 14.47 -4.96 -10.80
C ARG A 95 14.95 -6.40 -10.64
N LYS A 96 14.04 -7.34 -10.33
CA LYS A 96 14.36 -8.76 -10.45
C LYS A 96 14.67 -9.01 -11.92
N LYS A 97 15.81 -9.63 -12.23
CA LYS A 97 16.04 -10.16 -13.58
C LYS A 97 14.98 -11.25 -13.79
N LEU A 98 14.14 -11.10 -14.81
CA LEU A 98 13.30 -12.21 -15.23
C LEU A 98 14.26 -13.30 -15.69
N HIS A 99 14.25 -14.45 -15.01
CA HIS A 99 14.84 -15.65 -15.60
C HIS A 99 13.93 -16.00 -16.77
N TYR A 100 14.36 -15.65 -17.98
CA TYR A 100 13.75 -16.14 -19.21
C TYR A 100 14.11 -17.64 -19.30
N ALA A 101 13.41 -18.46 -18.51
CA ALA A 101 13.45 -19.89 -18.70
C ALA A 101 12.63 -20.17 -19.97
N ASN A 102 13.32 -20.58 -21.05
CA ASN A 102 12.78 -21.10 -22.31
C ASN A 102 11.25 -21.26 -22.37
N SER A 103 10.54 -20.17 -22.64
CA SER A 103 9.09 -20.20 -22.80
C SER A 103 8.75 -20.13 -24.29
N HIS A 104 9.09 -21.19 -25.04
CA HIS A 104 8.59 -21.33 -26.41
C HIS A 104 7.06 -21.57 -26.45
N TYR A 105 6.41 -21.76 -25.30
CA TYR A 105 4.95 -21.89 -25.15
C TYR A 105 4.23 -20.68 -24.54
N ALA A 106 4.90 -19.61 -24.11
CA ALA A 106 4.24 -18.47 -23.47
C ALA A 106 3.84 -17.33 -24.43
N ASN A 107 4.09 -17.47 -25.73
CA ASN A 107 3.83 -16.43 -26.73
C ASN A 107 2.48 -16.54 -27.47
N LEU A 108 1.58 -17.47 -27.08
CA LEU A 108 0.27 -17.63 -27.74
C LEU A 108 -0.95 -17.10 -26.97
N HIS A 109 -0.82 -16.59 -25.73
CA HIS A 109 -2.01 -16.20 -24.95
C HIS A 109 -1.98 -14.85 -24.21
N CYS A 110 -1.06 -13.96 -24.57
CA CYS A 110 -1.02 -12.63 -23.94
C CYS A 110 -0.96 -11.50 -24.99
N TYR A 111 -1.80 -11.58 -26.03
CA TYR A 111 -2.07 -10.41 -26.89
C TYR A 111 -3.51 -10.45 -27.39
N GLU A 112 -4.45 -10.24 -26.48
CA GLU A 112 -5.78 -9.74 -26.84
C GLU A 112 -5.82 -8.26 -26.42
N PRO A 113 -5.61 -7.33 -27.37
CA PRO A 113 -5.70 -5.90 -27.09
C PRO A 113 -7.19 -5.55 -26.96
N TYR A 114 -7.63 -5.18 -25.76
CA TYR A 114 -8.96 -4.63 -25.55
C TYR A 114 -9.07 -3.27 -26.29
N TYR A 115 -9.53 -3.34 -27.54
CA TYR A 115 -10.08 -2.18 -28.25
C TYR A 115 -11.44 -1.87 -27.66
N TYR A 116 -11.59 -0.65 -27.14
CA TYR A 116 -12.87 -0.04 -26.93
C TYR A 116 -13.37 0.47 -28.30
N SER A 117 -14.41 -0.15 -28.85
CA SER A 117 -15.22 0.45 -29.92
C SER A 117 -16.70 0.17 -29.65
N ASN A 118 -17.44 1.26 -29.45
CA ASN A 118 -18.88 1.29 -29.39
C ASN A 118 -19.49 0.71 -30.68
N SER A 119 -20.44 -0.20 -30.57
CA SER A 119 -21.57 -0.29 -31.50
C SER A 119 -22.71 -1.09 -30.86
N SER A 120 -23.74 -0.35 -30.45
CA SER A 120 -25.18 -0.56 -30.65
C SER A 120 -25.79 -1.98 -30.73
N TYR A 121 -27.03 -2.06 -30.21
CA TYR A 121 -28.05 -3.13 -30.38
C TYR A 121 -27.91 -4.38 -29.48
N VAL A 122 -28.92 -4.91 -28.77
CA VAL A 122 -30.30 -4.50 -28.48
C VAL A 122 -30.72 -5.21 -27.19
N PHE A 123 -31.61 -4.55 -26.45
CA PHE A 123 -32.28 -5.04 -25.24
C PHE A 123 -33.36 -6.04 -25.63
N GLU A 124 -33.30 -7.29 -25.17
CA GLU A 124 -34.48 -8.16 -25.16
C GLU A 124 -34.56 -8.99 -23.87
N GLN A 125 -35.71 -8.79 -23.22
CA GLN A 125 -36.17 -9.42 -21.99
C GLN A 125 -36.16 -10.95 -22.10
N ASN A 126 -35.81 -11.66 -21.03
CA ASN A 126 -36.60 -12.80 -20.55
C ASN A 126 -36.11 -13.30 -19.18
N GLN A 127 -37.04 -13.22 -18.22
CA GLN A 127 -36.94 -13.66 -16.83
C GLN A 127 -36.64 -15.16 -16.71
N ARG A 128 -35.87 -15.59 -15.69
CA ARG A 128 -35.91 -16.95 -15.12
C ARG A 128 -35.68 -16.93 -13.60
N PRO A 129 -36.26 -17.90 -12.86
CA PRO A 129 -36.95 -17.64 -11.60
C PRO A 129 -36.12 -17.87 -10.33
N ILE A 130 -36.62 -17.27 -9.26
CA ILE A 130 -36.24 -17.51 -7.87
C ILE A 130 -36.49 -18.98 -7.52
N LYS A 131 -35.48 -19.66 -6.95
CA LYS A 131 -35.66 -20.93 -6.24
C LYS A 131 -35.48 -20.68 -4.74
N ASN A 132 -36.59 -20.76 -4.02
CA ASN A 132 -36.61 -20.91 -2.57
C ASN A 132 -36.15 -22.32 -2.21
N PHE A 133 -35.29 -22.42 -1.20
CA PHE A 133 -35.34 -23.40 -0.11
C PHE A 133 -34.72 -22.77 1.13
#